data_AF-A0A1G8XZD1-F1
#
_entry.id   AF-A0A1G8XZD1-F1
#
_cell.length_a   1.000
_cell.length_b   1.000
_cell.length_c   1.000
_cell.angle_alpha   90.00
_cell.angle_beta   90.00
_cell.angle_gamma   90.00
#
_symmetry.space_group_name_H-M   'P 1'
#
loop_
_entity.id
_entity.type
_entity.pdbx_description
1 polymer ?
#
loop_
_entity_poly.entity_id
_entity_poly.type
_entity_poly.pdbx_seq_one_letter_code
_entity_poly.pdbx_strand_id
1 'polypeptide(L)'
;MLTLELTKQYLNIHPSNTTEDTLIQLLIDAAEIQAYKLISTTEGMIDNALIDLALLKDIASNYMHRENYLDSKNGGLILSNGTLSILNQYRKVIVY
;
A
#
# COMPACT_ATOMS: atom_id res chain seq x y z
N MET A 1 4.53 0.40 -10.53
CA MET A 1 3.34 -0.39 -10.13
C MET A 1 3.76 -1.56 -9.27
N LEU A 2 3.10 -1.76 -8.12
CA LEU A 2 3.47 -2.78 -7.14
C LEU A 2 3.05 -4.18 -7.58
N THR A 3 3.95 -5.14 -7.48
CA THR A 3 3.66 -6.54 -7.81
C THR A 3 3.68 -7.40 -6.56
N LEU A 4 2.97 -8.52 -6.61
CA LEU A 4 3.00 -9.54 -5.55
C LEU A 4 4.43 -10.01 -5.29
N GLU A 5 5.22 -10.28 -6.34
CA GLU A 5 6.60 -10.72 -6.22
C GLU A 5 7.49 -9.68 -5.51
N LEU A 6 7.41 -8.41 -5.91
CA LEU A 6 8.15 -7.31 -5.28
C LEU A 6 7.77 -7.18 -3.79
N THR A 7 6.48 -7.27 -3.49
CA THR A 7 5.96 -7.18 -2.12
C THR A 7 6.45 -8.34 -1.27
N LYS A 8 6.46 -9.57 -1.81
CA LYS A 8 7.01 -10.75 -1.14
C LYS A 8 8.51 -10.61 -0.86
N GLN A 9 9.27 -10.14 -1.83
CA GLN A 9 10.71 -9.86 -1.63
C GLN A 9 10.91 -8.81 -0.52
N TYR A 10 10.09 -7.77 -0.49
CA TYR A 10 10.14 -6.73 0.56
C TYR A 10 9.79 -7.28 1.95
N LEU A 11 8.85 -8.21 2.03
CA LEU A 11 8.46 -8.93 3.25
C LEU A 11 9.42 -10.04 3.66
N ASN A 12 10.51 -10.26 2.90
CA ASN A 12 11.42 -11.39 3.09
C ASN A 12 10.72 -12.77 2.99
N ILE A 13 9.71 -12.86 2.13
CA ILE A 13 8.98 -14.09 1.79
C ILE A 13 9.50 -14.59 0.45
N HIS A 14 9.89 -15.86 0.38
CA HIS A 14 10.40 -16.45 -0.87
C HIS A 14 9.31 -16.42 -1.96
N PRO A 15 9.62 -16.06 -3.23
CA PRO A 15 8.62 -15.94 -4.30
C PRO A 15 7.80 -17.21 -4.54
N SER A 16 8.36 -18.39 -4.29
CA SER A 16 7.67 -19.68 -4.43
C SER A 16 6.75 -20.05 -3.26
N ASN A 17 6.81 -19.33 -2.14
CA ASN A 17 5.93 -19.57 -1.00
C ASN A 17 4.58 -18.91 -1.27
N THR A 18 3.54 -19.71 -1.54
CA THR A 18 2.22 -19.19 -1.94
C THR A 18 1.19 -19.14 -0.81
N THR A 19 1.58 -19.49 0.42
CA THR A 19 0.67 -19.63 1.58
C THR A 19 -0.18 -18.38 1.82
N GLU A 20 0.40 -17.20 1.60
CA GLU A 20 -0.22 -15.91 1.93
C GLU A 20 -0.44 -15.02 0.71
N ASP A 21 -0.29 -15.55 -0.51
CA ASP A 21 -0.39 -14.75 -1.73
C ASP A 21 -1.71 -13.98 -1.81
N THR A 22 -2.82 -14.63 -1.47
CA THR A 22 -4.15 -14.00 -1.44
C THR A 22 -4.22 -12.86 -0.43
N LEU A 23 -3.61 -13.03 0.74
CA LEU A 23 -3.58 -11.99 1.77
C LEU A 23 -2.73 -10.81 1.30
N ILE A 24 -1.51 -11.07 0.83
CA ILE A 24 -0.58 -10.04 0.36
C ILE A 24 -1.21 -9.28 -0.81
N GLN A 25 -1.87 -9.97 -1.74
CA GLN A 25 -2.60 -9.35 -2.84
C GLN A 25 -3.73 -8.45 -2.34
N LEU A 26 -4.52 -8.90 -1.36
CA LEU A 26 -5.56 -8.07 -0.75
C LEU A 26 -4.99 -6.78 -0.11
N LEU A 27 -3.81 -6.86 0.53
CA LEU A 27 -3.14 -5.69 1.09
C LEU A 27 -2.68 -4.71 0.00
N ILE A 28 -2.11 -5.23 -1.10
CA ILE A 28 -1.71 -4.43 -2.27
C ILE A 28 -2.93 -3.72 -2.83
N ASP A 29 -3.98 -4.46 -3.17
CA ASP A 29 -5.21 -3.93 -3.77
C ASP A 29 -5.84 -2.85 -2.88
N ALA A 30 -5.90 -3.09 -1.57
CA ALA A 30 -6.47 -2.14 -0.62
C ALA A 30 -5.64 -0.85 -0.50
N ALA A 31 -4.32 -0.95 -0.52
CA ALA A 31 -3.42 0.21 -0.46
C ALA A 31 -3.53 1.03 -1.75
N GLU A 32 -3.51 0.38 -2.91
CA GLU A 32 -3.65 1.03 -4.21
C GLU A 32 -5.02 1.70 -4.36
N ILE A 33 -6.12 1.03 -4.04
CA ILE A 33 -7.47 1.61 -4.11
C ILE A 33 -7.57 2.89 -3.27
N GLN A 34 -6.98 2.90 -2.07
CA GLN A 34 -6.96 4.09 -1.21
C GLN A 34 -6.10 5.20 -1.82
N ALA A 35 -4.93 4.87 -2.35
CA ALA A 35 -4.05 5.82 -3.02
C ALA A 35 -4.73 6.46 -4.25
N TYR A 36 -5.34 5.64 -5.11
CA TYR A 36 -6.08 6.08 -6.30
C TYR A 36 -7.21 7.06 -5.95
N LYS A 37 -7.99 6.77 -4.90
CA LYS A 37 -9.05 7.68 -4.43
C LYS A 37 -8.53 9.05 -4.01
N LEU A 38 -7.30 9.13 -3.51
CA LEU A 38 -6.70 10.38 -3.04
C LEU A 38 -6.11 11.22 -4.17
N ILE A 39 -5.44 10.59 -5.14
CA ILE A 39 -4.72 11.33 -6.20
C ILE A 39 -5.60 11.64 -7.43
N SER A 40 -6.74 10.95 -7.60
CA SER A 40 -7.83 11.29 -8.53
C SER A 40 -7.39 11.66 -9.97
N THR A 41 -6.52 10.87 -10.59
CA THR A 41 -6.31 10.95 -12.04
C THR A 41 -6.47 9.58 -12.68
N THR A 42 -7.41 9.50 -13.63
CA THR A 42 -7.56 8.40 -14.61
C THR A 42 -6.32 8.25 -15.49
N GLU A 43 -5.45 9.27 -15.47
CA GLU A 43 -4.16 9.32 -16.14
C GLU A 43 -3.08 9.51 -15.08
N GLY A 44 -2.70 8.41 -14.42
CA GLY A 44 -1.39 8.31 -13.81
C GLY A 44 -1.30 8.35 -12.29
N MET A 45 -1.42 7.17 -11.66
CA MET A 45 -0.28 6.68 -10.87
C MET A 45 0.90 6.44 -11.85
N ILE A 46 1.41 7.49 -12.49
CA ILE A 46 2.58 7.36 -13.38
C ILE A 46 3.75 7.09 -12.45
N ASP A 47 4.12 5.82 -12.33
CA ASP A 47 5.36 5.28 -11.79
C ASP A 47 6.10 6.20 -10.83
N ASN A 48 5.42 6.55 -9.73
CA ASN A 48 6.00 7.39 -8.72
C ASN A 48 6.65 6.48 -7.68
N ALA A 49 7.96 6.31 -7.79
CA ALA A 49 8.74 5.47 -6.90
C ALA A 49 8.57 5.83 -5.42
N LEU A 50 8.29 7.10 -5.09
CA LEU A 50 8.04 7.52 -3.71
C LEU A 50 6.67 7.05 -3.21
N ILE A 51 5.65 7.06 -4.07
CA ILE A 51 4.33 6.51 -3.75
C ILE A 51 4.43 4.99 -3.61
N ASP A 52 5.07 4.31 -4.56
CA ASP A 52 5.25 2.85 -4.53
C ASP A 52 5.99 2.41 -3.24
N LEU A 53 7.04 3.14 -2.85
CA LEU A 53 7.77 2.87 -1.60
C LEU A 53 6.93 3.15 -0.35
N ALA A 54 6.11 4.20 -0.34
CA ALA A 54 5.24 4.51 0.78
C ALA A 54 4.16 3.43 0.98
N LEU A 55 3.55 2.98 -0.11
CA LEU A 55 2.55 1.91 -0.09
C LEU A 55 3.17 0.57 0.34
N LEU A 56 4.38 0.21 -0.13
CA LEU A 56 5.08 -0.99 0.34
C LEU A 56 5.31 -1.00 1.86
N LYS A 57 5.68 0.15 2.44
CA LYS A 57 5.87 0.28 3.89
C LYS A 57 4.58 0.07 4.66
N ASP A 58 3.47 0.61 4.16
CA ASP A 58 2.16 0.42 4.78
C ASP A 58 1.67 -1.02 4.63
N ILE A 59 1.86 -1.66 3.48
CA ILE A 59 1.54 -3.07 3.27
C ILE A 59 2.32 -3.94 4.26
N ALA A 60 3.63 -3.69 4.43
CA ALA A 60 4.45 -4.42 5.39
C ALA A 60 4.02 -4.20 6.84
N SER A 61 3.69 -2.96 7.20
CA SER A 61 3.20 -2.65 8.55
C SER A 61 1.87 -3.35 8.84
N ASN A 62 0.93 -3.32 7.88
CA ASN A 62 -0.37 -3.99 7.99
C ASN A 62 -0.23 -5.51 8.05
N TYR A 63 0.66 -6.10 7.25
CA TYR A 63 0.98 -7.53 7.30
C TYR A 63 1.53 -7.92 8.67
N MET A 64 2.53 -7.20 9.19
CA MET A 64 3.14 -7.47 10.50
C MET A 64 2.16 -7.24 11.66
N HIS A 65 1.28 -6.23 11.59
CA HIS A 65 0.28 -5.99 12.64
C HIS A 65 -0.78 -7.10 12.71
N ARG A 66 -1.15 -7.67 11.56
CA ARG A 66 -2.05 -8.83 11.48
C ARG A 66 -1.46 -10.06 12.15
N GLU A 67 -0.22 -10.39 11.81
CA GLU A 67 0.52 -11.50 12.42
C GLU A 67 0.61 -11.36 13.95
N ASN A 68 0.66 -10.12 14.45
CA ASN A 68 0.74 -9.83 15.88
C ASN A 68 -0.62 -9.61 16.56
N TYR A 69 -1.76 -9.83 15.89
CA TYR A 69 -3.13 -9.57 16.39
C TYR A 69 -3.36 -8.13 16.91
N LEU A 70 -2.55 -7.17 16.48
CA LEU A 70 -2.66 -5.76 16.86
C LEU A 70 -3.78 -5.02 16.10
N ASP A 71 -4.43 -5.69 15.15
CA ASP A 71 -5.53 -5.20 14.32
C ASP A 71 -6.68 -4.58 15.14
N SER A 72 -6.94 -5.07 16.35
CA SER A 72 -8.01 -4.56 17.21
C SER A 72 -7.77 -3.13 17.73
N LYS A 73 -6.51 -2.66 17.76
CA LYS A 73 -6.15 -1.31 18.21
C LYS A 73 -5.81 -0.34 17.09
N ASN A 74 -5.25 -0.84 15.98
CA ASN A 74 -4.78 0.00 14.87
C ASN A 74 -5.73 0.02 13.66
N GLY A 75 -6.82 -0.75 13.69
CA GLY A 75 -7.97 -0.53 12.85
C GLY A 75 -7.72 -0.78 11.36
N GLY A 76 -7.52 -2.02 10.96
CA GLY A 76 -7.69 -2.43 9.56
C GLY A 76 -6.73 -1.78 8.55
N LEU A 77 -7.03 -2.03 7.27
CA LEU A 77 -6.21 -1.68 6.10
C LEU A 77 -6.14 -0.17 5.91
N ILE A 78 -5.35 0.55 6.71
CA ILE A 78 -5.24 2.01 6.69
C ILE A 78 -3.84 2.43 6.23
N LEU A 79 -3.81 3.46 5.38
CA LEU A 79 -2.57 4.14 5.00
C LEU A 79 -2.05 5.01 6.16
N SER A 80 -0.75 4.98 6.41
CA SER A 80 -0.16 5.80 7.48
C SER A 80 -0.24 7.29 7.16
N ASN A 81 -0.18 8.13 8.20
CA ASN A 81 -0.14 9.60 8.04
C ASN A 81 1.01 10.06 7.13
N GLY A 82 2.14 9.32 7.12
CA GLY A 82 3.26 9.60 6.23
C GLY A 82 2.89 9.37 4.77
N THR A 83 2.31 8.21 4.46
CA THR A 83 1.80 7.89 3.11
C THR A 83 0.71 8.87 2.68
N LEU A 84 -0.23 9.21 3.56
CA LEU A 84 -1.26 10.21 3.27
C LEU A 84 -0.65 11.59 2.96
N SER A 85 0.40 12.00 3.68
CA SER A 85 1.10 13.26 3.40
C SER A 85 1.74 13.25 2.02
N ILE A 86 2.42 12.16 1.65
CA ILE A 86 3.01 11.97 0.32
C ILE A 86 1.93 12.03 -0.75
N LEU A 87 0.86 11.24 -0.61
CA LEU A 87 -0.24 11.22 -1.57
C LEU A 87 -0.89 12.60 -1.75
N ASN A 88 -1.04 13.37 -0.67
CA ASN A 88 -1.58 14.73 -0.74
C ASN A 88 -0.66 15.72 -1.46
N GLN A 89 0.67 15.52 -1.47
CA GLN A 89 1.58 16.35 -2.28
C GLN A 89 1.37 16.14 -3.78
N TYR A 90 1.00 14.92 -4.17
CA TYR A 90 0.73 14.55 -5.57
C TYR A 90 -0.74 14.66 -5.96
N ARG A 91 -1.61 15.04 -5.02
CA ARG A 91 -3.02 15.28 -5.28
C ARG A 91 -3.17 16.54 -6.13
N LYS A 92 -3.85 16.43 -7.27
CA LYS A 92 -4.28 17.62 -8.03
C LYS A 92 -5.24 18.44 -7.15
N VAL A 93 -4.83 19.66 -6.79
CA VAL A 93 -5.75 20.65 -6.21
C VAL A 93 -6.60 21.20 -7.34
N ILE A 94 -7.90 20.90 -7.34
CA ILE A 94 -8.86 21.62 -8.19
C ILE A 94 -9.00 23.01 -7.56
N VAL A 95 -8.40 24.02 -8.18
CA VAL A 95 -8.64 25.43 -7.84
C VAL A 95 -9.91 25.85 -8.59
N TYR A 96 -10.95 26.27 -7.84
CA TYR A 96 -12.19 26.83 -8.39
C TYR A 96 -12.06 28.34 -8.59
#